data_AF-A0A954NUX4-F1
#
_entry.id   AF-A0A954NUX4-F1
#
_cell.length_a   1.000
_cell.length_b   1.000
_cell.length_c   1.000
_cell.angle_alpha   90.00
_cell.angle_beta   90.00
_cell.angle_gamma   90.00
#
_symmetry.space_group_name_H-M   'P 1'
#
loop_
_entity.id
_entity.type
_entity.pdbx_description
1 polymer ?
#
loop_
_entity_poly.entity_id
_entity_poly.type
_entity_poly.pdbx_seq_one_letter_code
_entity_poly.pdbx_strand_id
1 'polypeptide(L)'
;MDLRSFRFLHAADFRLDVPCMGVRDLTPELCRLFVNARYAAARHVFDTAIAHEVDFVVLAGGLLDPALPGLRGPLFLIEQFERLAQHGIKVYWAGATFLSIGRWPRQAPLPSNLRLFAKGAASQIHERNSRPIARLLLLDEDPVRPLSSKLFTIGIDPQCTTATRDAESAVDYWALGGQSQRDTHTFDGNIVHFPGSPQGRTPEEVGPHGCSLVTVDESGDVSIQPVATDVVRWCQEAFRFCDHTPWAEVEQQFEERVDRLRHELTSTPTVEMAVINWTVTGSGLSMQRLMQPEMQRQL
;
A
#
# COMPACT_ATOMS: atom_id res chain seq x y z
N MET A 1 -22.25 13.63 -12.18
CA MET A 1 -21.04 13.00 -12.71
C MET A 1 -21.39 12.38 -14.05
N ASP A 2 -20.59 12.66 -15.07
CA ASP A 2 -20.82 12.13 -16.41
C ASP A 2 -20.55 10.61 -16.44
N LEU A 3 -21.20 9.91 -17.35
CA LEU A 3 -21.38 8.45 -17.29
C LEU A 3 -20.10 7.66 -17.62
N ARG A 4 -19.06 8.29 -18.16
CA ARG A 4 -17.80 7.63 -18.59
C ARG A 4 -16.65 7.75 -17.59
N SER A 5 -16.55 8.84 -16.83
CA SER A 5 -15.51 8.99 -15.81
C SER A 5 -15.77 8.04 -14.64
N PHE A 6 -14.73 7.47 -14.07
CA PHE A 6 -14.84 6.59 -12.91
C PHE A 6 -13.61 6.67 -12.01
N ARG A 7 -13.76 6.19 -10.79
CA ARG A 7 -12.72 6.16 -9.77
C ARG A 7 -12.59 4.76 -9.23
N PHE A 8 -11.36 4.32 -9.03
CA PHE A 8 -11.10 3.07 -8.34
C PHE A 8 -9.95 3.25 -7.35
N LEU A 9 -9.99 2.45 -6.29
CA LEU A 9 -8.86 2.36 -5.37
C LEU A 9 -7.96 1.20 -5.79
N HIS A 10 -6.67 1.45 -5.92
CA HIS A 10 -5.66 0.44 -6.15
C HIS A 10 -4.79 0.27 -4.90
N ALA A 11 -4.75 -0.94 -4.36
CA ALA A 11 -3.92 -1.30 -3.22
C ALA A 11 -3.33 -2.71 -3.37
N ALA A 12 -2.17 -2.97 -2.76
CA ALA A 12 -1.48 -4.25 -2.80
C ALA A 12 -0.68 -4.49 -1.51
N ASP A 13 -0.07 -5.66 -1.37
CA ASP A 13 1.01 -5.92 -0.39
C ASP A 13 0.70 -5.59 1.08
N PHE A 14 -0.53 -5.84 1.53
CA PHE A 14 -0.96 -5.58 2.90
C PHE A 14 -0.18 -6.41 3.92
N ARG A 15 0.09 -7.69 3.58
CA ARG A 15 0.76 -8.69 4.43
C ARG A 15 0.24 -8.66 5.87
N LEU A 16 -1.08 -8.82 6.05
CA LEU A 16 -1.76 -8.73 7.36
C LEU A 16 -1.30 -9.77 8.39
N ASP A 17 -0.47 -10.72 8.01
CA ASP A 17 0.10 -11.73 8.90
C ASP A 17 1.50 -11.36 9.40
N VAL A 18 2.14 -10.35 8.81
CA VAL A 18 3.53 -9.95 9.11
C VAL A 18 3.55 -8.63 9.89
N PRO A 19 3.92 -8.61 11.18
CA PRO A 19 4.03 -7.38 11.98
C PRO A 19 5.14 -6.46 11.51
N CYS A 20 5.07 -5.20 11.95
CA CYS A 20 6.19 -4.27 11.82
C CYS A 20 7.32 -4.74 12.75
N MET A 21 8.55 -4.69 12.26
CA MET A 21 9.77 -5.19 12.90
C MET A 21 10.87 -4.12 12.82
N GLY A 22 11.98 -4.31 13.55
CA GLY A 22 13.17 -3.47 13.44
C GLY A 22 13.40 -2.50 14.60
N VAL A 23 12.50 -2.48 15.60
CA VAL A 23 12.70 -1.76 16.87
C VAL A 23 12.89 -2.76 18.00
N ARG A 24 13.84 -2.47 18.90
CA ARG A 24 14.13 -3.25 20.10
C ARG A 24 13.58 -2.54 21.34
N ASP A 25 13.45 -3.27 22.45
CA ASP A 25 13.13 -2.71 23.77
C ASP A 25 11.83 -1.87 23.82
N LEU A 26 10.84 -2.26 23.01
CA LEU A 26 9.53 -1.62 22.98
C LEU A 26 8.75 -1.86 24.28
N THR A 27 8.06 -0.83 24.77
CA THR A 27 7.07 -1.02 25.84
C THR A 27 5.92 -1.90 25.37
N PRO A 28 5.13 -2.52 26.27
CA PRO A 28 3.96 -3.32 25.89
C PRO A 28 2.95 -2.56 25.00
N GLU A 29 2.78 -1.26 25.22
CA GLU A 29 1.89 -0.39 24.44
C GLU A 29 2.41 -0.24 23.00
N LEU A 30 3.70 0.05 22.83
CA LEU A 30 4.32 0.17 21.51
C LEU A 30 4.37 -1.17 20.77
N CYS A 31 4.63 -2.27 21.49
CA CYS A 31 4.51 -3.60 20.92
C CYS A 31 3.11 -3.83 20.31
N ARG A 32 2.04 -3.44 21.03
CA ARG A 32 0.67 -3.56 20.51
C ARG A 32 0.43 -2.67 19.28
N LEU A 33 0.95 -1.44 19.28
CA LEU A 33 0.88 -0.55 18.11
C LEU A 33 1.51 -1.21 16.88
N PHE A 34 2.77 -1.67 16.97
CA PHE A 34 3.48 -2.30 15.86
C PHE A 34 2.80 -3.60 15.36
N VAL A 35 2.24 -4.38 16.28
CA VAL A 35 1.47 -5.59 15.94
C VAL A 35 0.15 -5.23 15.25
N ASN A 36 -0.47 -4.09 15.54
CA ASN A 36 -1.78 -3.73 14.98
C ASN A 36 -1.71 -2.74 13.81
N ALA A 37 -0.58 -2.07 13.59
CA ALA A 37 -0.40 -1.00 12.60
C ALA A 37 -0.86 -1.41 11.20
N ARG A 38 -0.52 -2.63 10.75
CA ARG A 38 -0.95 -3.17 9.44
C ARG A 38 -2.47 -3.32 9.30
N TYR A 39 -3.18 -3.66 10.37
CA TYR A 39 -4.64 -3.77 10.34
C TYR A 39 -5.31 -2.40 10.38
N ALA A 40 -4.74 -1.46 11.14
CA ALA A 40 -5.22 -0.08 11.19
C ALA A 40 -5.01 0.60 9.83
N ALA A 41 -3.82 0.49 9.24
CA ALA A 41 -3.52 1.02 7.92
C ALA A 41 -4.40 0.38 6.83
N ALA A 42 -4.57 -0.94 6.86
CA ALA A 42 -5.49 -1.62 5.94
C ALA A 42 -6.94 -1.12 6.11
N ARG A 43 -7.39 -0.84 7.34
CA ARG A 43 -8.72 -0.26 7.58
C ARG A 43 -8.82 1.12 6.95
N HIS A 44 -7.80 1.96 7.08
CA HIS A 44 -7.75 3.27 6.41
C HIS A 44 -7.82 3.17 4.88
N VAL A 45 -7.23 2.13 4.26
CA VAL A 45 -7.40 1.88 2.81
C VAL A 45 -8.87 1.66 2.46
N PHE A 46 -9.58 0.82 3.20
CA PHE A 46 -11.00 0.56 2.94
C PHE A 46 -11.90 1.75 3.30
N ASP A 47 -11.55 2.49 4.37
CA ASP A 47 -12.23 3.74 4.72
C ASP A 47 -12.04 4.79 3.62
N THR A 48 -10.86 4.85 3.01
CA THR A 48 -10.56 5.71 1.86
C THR A 48 -11.45 5.36 0.67
N ALA A 49 -11.64 4.07 0.34
CA ALA A 49 -12.56 3.66 -0.72
C ALA A 49 -13.98 4.17 -0.49
N ILE A 50 -14.48 4.05 0.76
CA ILE A 50 -15.82 4.49 1.13
C ILE A 50 -15.94 6.02 1.11
N ALA A 51 -15.02 6.73 1.76
CA ALA A 51 -15.03 8.19 1.87
C ALA A 51 -14.95 8.88 0.51
N HIS A 52 -14.33 8.22 -0.45
CA HIS A 52 -14.20 8.72 -1.82
C HIS A 52 -15.25 8.17 -2.79
N GLU A 53 -16.16 7.32 -2.34
CA GLU A 53 -17.24 6.74 -3.16
C GLU A 53 -16.70 6.13 -4.47
N VAL A 54 -15.62 5.35 -4.36
CA VAL A 54 -15.02 4.72 -5.55
C VAL A 54 -15.99 3.73 -6.19
N ASP A 55 -15.94 3.60 -7.52
CA ASP A 55 -16.78 2.65 -8.26
C ASP A 55 -16.40 1.19 -7.92
N PHE A 56 -15.11 0.94 -7.67
CA PHE A 56 -14.60 -0.37 -7.24
C PHE A 56 -13.21 -0.28 -6.61
N VAL A 57 -12.78 -1.37 -5.98
CA VAL A 57 -11.43 -1.56 -5.42
C VAL A 57 -10.71 -2.66 -6.20
N VAL A 58 -9.45 -2.42 -6.54
CA VAL A 58 -8.52 -3.39 -7.12
C VAL A 58 -7.44 -3.73 -6.08
N LEU A 59 -7.36 -5.02 -5.72
CA LEU A 59 -6.38 -5.58 -4.81
C LEU A 59 -5.39 -6.45 -5.60
N ALA A 60 -4.21 -5.92 -5.88
CA ALA A 60 -3.18 -6.56 -6.71
C ALA A 60 -2.28 -7.50 -5.89
N GLY A 61 -2.88 -8.43 -5.14
CA GLY A 61 -2.12 -9.45 -4.40
C GLY A 61 -1.52 -9.00 -3.07
N GLY A 62 -0.77 -9.92 -2.45
CA GLY A 62 0.00 -9.65 -1.23
C GLY A 62 -0.81 -9.37 0.04
N LEU A 63 -2.11 -9.71 0.10
CA LEU A 63 -2.94 -9.40 1.29
C LEU A 63 -2.57 -10.24 2.53
N LEU A 64 -2.38 -11.54 2.32
CA LEU A 64 -2.10 -12.54 3.34
C LEU A 64 -0.88 -13.37 2.91
N ASP A 65 -0.15 -13.90 3.89
CA ASP A 65 0.98 -14.79 3.61
C ASP A 65 0.52 -16.26 3.63
N PRO A 66 0.57 -16.99 2.50
CA PRO A 66 0.14 -18.39 2.45
C PRO A 66 0.98 -19.32 3.32
N ALA A 67 2.22 -18.95 3.67
CA ALA A 67 3.06 -19.74 4.57
C ALA A 67 2.60 -19.60 6.02
N LEU A 68 2.07 -18.44 6.41
CA LEU A 68 1.71 -18.15 7.80
C LEU A 68 0.29 -18.64 8.12
N PRO A 69 0.11 -19.39 9.23
CA PRO A 69 -1.20 -19.75 9.71
C PRO A 69 -1.81 -18.58 10.49
N GLY A 70 -3.05 -18.17 10.15
CA GLY A 70 -3.74 -17.11 10.87
C GLY A 70 -5.20 -16.99 10.48
N LEU A 71 -6.08 -16.79 11.48
CA LEU A 71 -7.51 -16.54 11.25
C LEU A 71 -7.85 -15.06 11.26
N ARG A 72 -7.04 -14.22 11.93
CA ARG A 72 -7.30 -12.78 12.09
C ARG A 72 -7.33 -12.05 10.75
N GLY A 73 -6.37 -12.32 9.87
CA GLY A 73 -6.30 -11.72 8.52
C GLY A 73 -7.55 -12.00 7.68
N PRO A 74 -7.93 -13.27 7.47
CA PRO A 74 -9.17 -13.63 6.77
C PRO A 74 -10.43 -12.99 7.38
N LEU A 75 -10.62 -13.07 8.71
CA LEU A 75 -11.79 -12.50 9.37
C LEU A 75 -11.87 -10.98 9.21
N PHE A 76 -10.72 -10.30 9.31
CA PHE A 76 -10.63 -8.86 9.05
C PHE A 76 -11.03 -8.53 7.61
N LEU A 77 -10.49 -9.25 6.61
CA LEU A 77 -10.83 -9.01 5.21
C LEU A 77 -12.32 -9.22 4.93
N ILE A 78 -12.95 -10.24 5.52
CA ILE A 78 -14.40 -10.46 5.41
C ILE A 78 -15.16 -9.25 5.93
N GLU A 79 -14.85 -8.79 7.15
CA GLU A 79 -15.46 -7.60 7.74
C GLU A 79 -15.31 -6.39 6.80
N GLN A 80 -14.11 -6.12 6.27
CA GLN A 80 -13.88 -4.97 5.40
C GLN A 80 -14.58 -5.09 4.05
N PHE A 81 -14.63 -6.27 3.46
CA PHE A 81 -15.33 -6.50 2.19
C PHE A 81 -16.84 -6.39 2.35
N GLU A 82 -17.40 -6.81 3.48
CA GLU A 82 -18.82 -6.60 3.83
C GLU A 82 -19.13 -5.11 4.02
N ARG A 83 -18.24 -4.35 4.68
CA ARG A 83 -18.37 -2.88 4.79
C ARG A 83 -18.42 -2.21 3.42
N LEU A 84 -17.56 -2.63 2.49
CA LEU A 84 -17.59 -2.15 1.10
C LEU A 84 -18.88 -2.56 0.38
N ALA A 85 -19.37 -3.79 0.62
CA ALA A 85 -20.61 -4.29 0.03
C ALA A 85 -21.83 -3.44 0.43
N GLN A 86 -21.89 -3.01 1.69
CA GLN A 86 -22.94 -2.12 2.22
C GLN A 86 -22.98 -0.76 1.51
N HIS A 87 -21.86 -0.33 0.92
CA HIS A 87 -21.74 0.90 0.14
C HIS A 87 -21.82 0.62 -1.38
N GLY A 88 -22.13 -0.61 -1.80
CA GLY A 88 -22.22 -0.98 -3.21
C GLY A 88 -20.88 -1.10 -3.93
N ILE A 89 -19.75 -1.07 -3.21
CA ILE A 89 -18.41 -1.07 -3.79
C ILE A 89 -17.97 -2.51 -4.05
N LYS A 90 -17.65 -2.81 -5.32
CA LYS A 90 -17.12 -4.13 -5.73
C LYS A 90 -15.63 -4.23 -5.45
N VAL A 91 -15.18 -5.43 -5.10
CA VAL A 91 -13.76 -5.72 -4.85
C VAL A 91 -13.26 -6.73 -5.86
N TYR A 92 -12.18 -6.38 -6.54
CA TYR A 92 -11.49 -7.22 -7.51
C TYR A 92 -10.15 -7.62 -6.92
N TRP A 93 -9.98 -8.90 -6.59
CA TRP A 93 -8.78 -9.38 -5.90
C TRP A 93 -8.04 -10.43 -6.75
N ALA A 94 -6.81 -10.09 -7.14
CA ALA A 94 -5.85 -10.99 -7.79
C ALA A 94 -4.83 -11.54 -6.80
N GLY A 95 -4.20 -12.68 -7.13
CA GLY A 95 -3.13 -13.24 -6.31
C GLY A 95 -3.60 -13.84 -4.98
N ALA A 96 -4.86 -14.27 -4.90
CA ALA A 96 -5.44 -14.89 -3.71
C ALA A 96 -4.99 -16.36 -3.53
N THR A 97 -3.70 -16.64 -3.65
CA THR A 97 -3.12 -18.00 -3.50
C THR A 97 -3.48 -18.65 -2.17
N PHE A 98 -3.69 -17.85 -1.12
CA PHE A 98 -4.20 -18.31 0.17
C PHE A 98 -5.55 -19.05 0.07
N LEU A 99 -6.43 -18.61 -0.84
CA LEU A 99 -7.73 -19.24 -1.08
C LEU A 99 -7.57 -20.57 -1.82
N SER A 100 -6.67 -20.64 -2.81
CA SER A 100 -6.49 -21.85 -3.63
C SER A 100 -5.89 -23.01 -2.84
N ILE A 101 -5.12 -22.75 -1.78
CA ILE A 101 -4.59 -23.76 -0.86
C ILE A 101 -5.56 -24.14 0.28
N GLY A 102 -6.81 -23.65 0.25
CA GLY A 102 -7.87 -24.05 1.18
C GLY A 102 -7.69 -23.56 2.61
N ARG A 103 -6.91 -22.49 2.84
CA ARG A 103 -6.69 -21.91 4.17
C ARG A 103 -7.76 -20.90 4.60
N TRP A 104 -8.68 -20.54 3.70
CA TRP A 104 -9.81 -19.68 4.06
C TRP A 104 -10.75 -20.39 5.05
N PRO A 105 -11.28 -19.70 6.09
CA PRO A 105 -12.17 -20.33 7.05
C PRO A 105 -13.44 -20.86 6.37
N ARG A 106 -13.68 -22.18 6.45
CA ARG A 106 -14.82 -22.84 5.78
C ARG A 106 -16.19 -22.28 6.16
N GLN A 107 -16.33 -21.78 7.39
CA GLN A 107 -17.59 -21.23 7.92
C GLN A 107 -17.77 -19.74 7.59
N ALA A 108 -16.80 -19.12 6.92
CA ALA A 108 -16.81 -17.70 6.64
C ALA A 108 -16.90 -17.47 5.12
N PRO A 109 -18.11 -17.38 4.54
CA PRO A 109 -18.30 -17.24 3.10
C PRO A 109 -17.70 -15.93 2.60
N LEU A 110 -17.29 -15.93 1.33
CA LEU A 110 -16.83 -14.71 0.67
C LEU A 110 -18.03 -13.79 0.38
N PRO A 111 -17.91 -12.48 0.64
CA PRO A 111 -18.96 -11.51 0.30
C PRO A 111 -19.28 -11.48 -1.20
N SER A 112 -20.54 -11.23 -1.54
CA SER A 112 -21.03 -11.28 -2.94
C SER A 112 -20.46 -10.18 -3.84
N ASN A 113 -19.94 -9.10 -3.27
CA ASN A 113 -19.26 -8.01 -3.97
C ASN A 113 -17.80 -8.34 -4.35
N LEU A 114 -17.26 -9.45 -3.85
CA LEU A 114 -15.92 -9.91 -4.17
C LEU A 114 -15.89 -10.66 -5.51
N ARG A 115 -14.89 -10.35 -6.32
CA ARG A 115 -14.56 -11.04 -7.58
C ARG A 115 -13.09 -11.42 -7.52
N LEU A 116 -12.84 -12.73 -7.54
CA LEU A 116 -11.50 -13.28 -7.52
C LEU A 116 -10.98 -13.46 -8.95
N PHE A 117 -9.73 -13.10 -9.16
CA PHE A 117 -9.01 -13.45 -10.38
C PHE A 117 -8.11 -14.66 -10.11
N ALA A 118 -8.38 -15.73 -10.85
CA ALA A 118 -7.56 -16.94 -10.87
C ALA A 118 -6.91 -17.09 -12.26
N LYS A 119 -5.80 -17.82 -12.33
CA LYS A 119 -5.12 -18.13 -13.59
C LYS A 119 -6.10 -18.74 -14.60
N GLY A 120 -6.08 -18.26 -15.84
CA GLY A 120 -7.01 -18.69 -16.90
C GLY A 120 -8.46 -18.19 -16.77
N ALA A 121 -8.76 -17.32 -15.80
CA ALA A 121 -10.07 -16.69 -15.72
C ALA A 121 -10.26 -15.67 -16.86
N ALA A 122 -11.47 -15.63 -17.42
CA ALA A 122 -11.84 -14.61 -18.39
C ALA A 122 -11.81 -13.20 -17.77
N SER A 123 -11.55 -12.19 -18.62
CA SER A 123 -11.66 -10.78 -18.21
C SER A 123 -13.04 -10.48 -17.61
N GLN A 124 -13.08 -9.65 -16.58
CA GLN A 124 -14.31 -9.15 -15.97
C GLN A 124 -14.64 -7.77 -16.51
N ILE A 125 -15.93 -7.47 -16.67
CA ILE A 125 -16.41 -6.13 -16.99
C ILE A 125 -17.06 -5.56 -15.73
N HIS A 126 -16.61 -4.38 -15.32
CA HIS A 126 -17.27 -3.61 -14.29
C HIS A 126 -18.35 -2.73 -14.92
N GLU A 127 -19.55 -2.78 -14.35
CA GLU A 127 -20.70 -2.01 -14.79
C GLU A 127 -21.21 -1.10 -13.68
N ARG A 128 -21.52 0.14 -14.05
CA ARG A 128 -22.25 1.12 -13.24
C ARG A 128 -23.60 1.37 -13.91
N ASN A 129 -24.69 1.16 -13.18
CA ASN A 129 -26.06 1.28 -13.71
C ASN A 129 -26.28 0.50 -15.02
N SER A 130 -25.84 -0.76 -15.05
CA SER A 130 -25.91 -1.67 -16.22
C SER A 130 -25.15 -1.19 -17.46
N ARG A 131 -24.24 -0.22 -17.30
CA ARG A 131 -23.36 0.26 -18.35
C ARG A 131 -21.91 -0.14 -18.05
N PRO A 132 -21.19 -0.76 -19.00
CA PRO A 132 -19.79 -1.10 -18.81
C PRO A 132 -18.94 0.18 -18.77
N ILE A 133 -18.08 0.30 -17.75
CA ILE A 133 -17.17 1.44 -17.56
C ILE A 133 -15.69 1.04 -17.57
N ALA A 134 -15.36 -0.18 -17.13
CA ALA A 134 -13.99 -0.66 -17.12
C ALA A 134 -13.94 -2.17 -17.37
N ARG A 135 -12.85 -2.63 -17.99
CA ARG A 135 -12.50 -4.04 -18.08
C ARG A 135 -11.34 -4.32 -17.14
N LEU A 136 -11.40 -5.45 -16.44
CA LEU A 136 -10.34 -5.94 -15.59
C LEU A 136 -9.88 -7.30 -16.09
N LEU A 137 -8.57 -7.49 -16.21
CA LEU A 137 -7.97 -8.78 -16.57
C LEU A 137 -6.80 -9.09 -15.65
N LEU A 138 -6.62 -10.39 -15.37
CA LEU A 138 -5.39 -10.87 -14.76
C LEU A 138 -4.32 -10.91 -15.84
N LEU A 139 -3.18 -10.30 -15.58
CA LEU A 139 -1.99 -10.46 -16.39
C LEU A 139 -1.31 -11.75 -15.94
N ASP A 140 -1.33 -12.75 -16.79
CA ASP A 140 -0.54 -13.96 -16.66
C ASP A 140 0.29 -14.20 -17.93
N GLU A 141 1.07 -15.27 -17.96
CA GLU A 141 1.97 -15.61 -19.06
C GLU A 141 1.24 -15.84 -20.41
N ASP A 142 -0.09 -15.96 -20.43
CA ASP A 142 -0.84 -16.18 -21.67
C ASP A 142 -1.09 -14.85 -22.41
N PRO A 143 -0.97 -14.83 -23.75
CA PRO A 143 -1.14 -13.61 -24.53
C PRO A 143 -2.54 -13.02 -24.34
N VAL A 144 -2.59 -11.74 -23.98
CA VAL A 144 -3.84 -10.97 -23.91
C VAL A 144 -4.43 -10.95 -25.32
N ARG A 145 -5.54 -11.67 -25.52
CA ARG A 145 -6.22 -11.69 -26.82
C ARG A 145 -6.65 -10.26 -27.19
N PRO A 146 -6.49 -9.84 -28.46
CA PRO A 146 -6.96 -8.53 -28.91
C PRO A 146 -8.43 -8.32 -28.54
N LEU A 147 -8.70 -7.28 -27.77
CA LEU A 147 -10.02 -7.02 -27.22
C LEU A 147 -10.82 -6.15 -28.20
N SER A 148 -12.06 -6.55 -28.49
CA SER A 148 -12.91 -5.89 -29.49
C SER A 148 -13.56 -4.59 -29.02
N SER A 149 -13.43 -4.21 -27.74
CA SER A 149 -14.14 -3.07 -27.13
C SER A 149 -13.19 -1.93 -26.74
N LYS A 150 -13.54 -0.68 -27.06
CA LYS A 150 -12.88 0.55 -26.59
C LYS A 150 -13.10 0.87 -25.09
N LEU A 151 -13.20 -0.15 -24.23
CA LEU A 151 -13.33 0.06 -22.79
C LEU A 151 -11.95 0.28 -22.18
N PHE A 152 -11.85 1.19 -21.22
CA PHE A 152 -10.65 1.34 -20.41
C PHE A 152 -10.34 0.02 -19.71
N THR A 153 -9.11 -0.44 -19.84
CA THR A 153 -8.68 -1.79 -19.49
C THR A 153 -7.59 -1.74 -18.42
N ILE A 154 -7.89 -2.38 -17.29
CA ILE A 154 -7.01 -2.53 -16.13
C ILE A 154 -6.45 -3.95 -16.14
N GLY A 155 -5.14 -4.07 -16.33
CA GLY A 155 -4.38 -5.31 -16.18
C GLY A 155 -3.87 -5.45 -14.76
N ILE A 156 -4.13 -6.56 -14.10
CA ILE A 156 -3.71 -6.80 -12.71
C ILE A 156 -2.59 -7.84 -12.71
N ASP A 157 -1.40 -7.47 -12.26
CA ASP A 157 -0.28 -8.41 -12.05
C ASP A 157 0.08 -8.44 -10.56
N PRO A 158 -0.36 -9.47 -9.82
CA PRO A 158 -0.16 -9.54 -8.38
C PRO A 158 1.26 -9.95 -7.97
N GLN A 159 2.13 -10.36 -8.89
CA GLN A 159 3.47 -10.86 -8.58
C GLN A 159 4.58 -10.08 -9.30
N CYS A 160 4.22 -9.12 -10.15
CA CYS A 160 5.16 -8.43 -11.04
C CYS A 160 5.99 -9.43 -11.86
N THR A 161 5.37 -10.53 -12.27
CA THR A 161 6.06 -11.59 -13.03
C THR A 161 6.04 -11.30 -14.53
N THR A 162 5.09 -10.49 -14.99
CA THR A 162 4.90 -10.22 -16.42
C THR A 162 5.76 -9.03 -16.87
N ALA A 163 7.00 -9.33 -17.26
CA ALA A 163 7.80 -8.48 -18.15
C ALA A 163 7.68 -9.02 -19.59
N THR A 164 6.48 -9.06 -20.17
CA THR A 164 6.31 -9.48 -21.57
C THR A 164 5.70 -8.36 -22.40
N ARG A 165 6.41 -8.01 -23.48
CA ARG A 165 6.11 -6.91 -24.39
C ARG A 165 4.78 -7.06 -25.15
N ASP A 166 4.13 -8.22 -25.10
CA ASP A 166 2.96 -8.51 -25.92
C ASP A 166 1.62 -8.10 -25.28
N ALA A 167 1.57 -7.86 -23.97
CA ALA A 167 0.39 -7.31 -23.29
C ALA A 167 0.30 -5.76 -23.38
N GLU A 168 1.33 -5.11 -23.92
CA GLU A 168 1.53 -3.66 -23.94
C GLU A 168 0.52 -2.90 -24.81
N SER A 169 -0.15 -3.55 -25.77
CA SER A 169 -1.08 -2.85 -26.68
C SER A 169 -2.57 -2.89 -26.25
N ALA A 170 -2.90 -3.61 -25.18
CA ALA A 170 -4.29 -3.92 -24.81
C ALA A 170 -4.70 -3.43 -23.41
N VAL A 171 -3.80 -2.78 -22.66
CA VAL A 171 -3.99 -2.42 -21.25
C VAL A 171 -3.61 -0.97 -21.02
N ASP A 172 -4.58 -0.15 -20.66
CA ASP A 172 -4.39 1.27 -20.39
C ASP A 172 -3.72 1.51 -19.02
N TYR A 173 -4.02 0.67 -18.02
CA TYR A 173 -3.48 0.76 -16.66
C TYR A 173 -3.09 -0.60 -16.09
N TRP A 174 -1.83 -0.75 -15.70
CA TRP A 174 -1.30 -1.95 -15.07
C TRP A 174 -1.28 -1.74 -13.55
N ALA A 175 -2.19 -2.42 -12.88
CA ALA A 175 -2.30 -2.51 -11.44
C ALA A 175 -1.36 -3.60 -10.90
N LEU A 176 -0.15 -3.19 -10.50
CA LEU A 176 0.88 -4.10 -10.02
C LEU A 176 0.87 -4.26 -8.50
N GLY A 177 1.29 -5.44 -8.04
CA GLY A 177 1.69 -5.69 -6.65
C GLY A 177 3.09 -6.31 -6.54
N GLY A 178 3.43 -6.79 -5.35
CA GLY A 178 4.72 -7.38 -5.02
C GLY A 178 5.78 -6.39 -4.55
N GLN A 179 5.47 -5.10 -4.42
CA GLN A 179 6.40 -4.06 -3.97
C GLN A 179 5.80 -3.23 -2.84
N SER A 180 6.58 -3.01 -1.79
CA SER A 180 6.15 -2.17 -0.65
C SER A 180 6.23 -0.68 -0.94
N GLN A 181 7.11 -0.26 -1.84
CA GLN A 181 7.27 1.13 -2.25
C GLN A 181 6.37 1.46 -3.44
N ARG A 182 5.83 2.68 -3.44
CA ARG A 182 5.05 3.20 -4.56
C ARG A 182 5.98 3.59 -5.69
N ASP A 183 5.62 3.20 -6.91
CA ASP A 183 6.35 3.57 -8.11
C ASP A 183 5.41 3.66 -9.32
N THR A 184 5.71 4.52 -10.28
CA THR A 184 4.88 4.72 -11.47
C THR A 184 5.74 4.96 -12.68
N HIS A 185 5.54 4.13 -13.69
CA HIS A 185 6.18 4.23 -14.99
C HIS A 185 5.13 4.42 -16.07
N THR A 186 5.52 5.05 -17.16
CA THR A 186 4.71 5.14 -18.37
C THR A 186 5.42 4.45 -19.51
N PHE A 187 4.72 3.59 -20.23
CA PHE A 187 5.24 2.87 -21.39
C PHE A 187 4.26 2.96 -22.56
N ASP A 188 4.69 3.58 -23.65
CA ASP A 188 3.88 3.79 -24.88
C ASP A 188 2.48 4.37 -24.61
N GLY A 189 2.37 5.29 -23.63
CA GLY A 189 1.12 5.91 -23.21
C GLY A 189 0.34 5.13 -22.13
N ASN A 190 0.68 3.87 -21.87
CA ASN A 190 0.09 3.08 -20.79
C ASN A 190 0.76 3.36 -19.45
N ILE A 191 -0.01 3.19 -18.38
CA ILE A 191 0.48 3.40 -17.02
C ILE A 191 0.82 2.07 -16.38
N VAL A 192 2.00 2.02 -15.75
CA VAL A 192 2.46 0.88 -14.96
C VAL A 192 2.69 1.32 -13.53
N HIS A 193 1.87 0.83 -12.60
CA HIS A 193 1.78 1.44 -11.29
C HIS A 193 1.86 0.41 -10.15
N PHE A 194 2.78 0.63 -9.22
CA PHE A 194 2.82 -0.01 -7.91
C PHE A 194 2.22 0.94 -6.87
N PRO A 195 1.17 0.56 -6.13
CA PRO A 195 0.58 1.40 -5.10
C PRO A 195 1.41 1.39 -3.80
N GLY A 196 2.33 0.44 -3.66
CA GLY A 196 3.04 0.14 -2.42
C GLY A 196 2.20 -0.66 -1.43
N SER A 197 2.75 -0.87 -0.23
CA SER A 197 2.01 -1.44 0.90
C SER A 197 1.28 -0.34 1.69
N PRO A 198 0.16 -0.66 2.38
CA PRO A 198 -0.54 0.27 3.26
C PRO A 198 0.26 0.73 4.47
N GLN A 199 1.23 -0.09 4.90
CA GLN A 199 2.06 0.12 6.08
C GLN A 199 3.49 -0.35 5.79
N GLY A 200 4.48 0.49 6.07
CA GLY A 200 5.88 0.12 6.09
C GLY A 200 6.19 -0.75 7.32
N ARG A 201 6.84 -1.88 7.13
CA ARG A 201 7.02 -2.93 8.14
C ARG A 201 8.44 -2.97 8.69
N THR A 202 9.41 -2.39 8.01
CA THR A 202 10.82 -2.43 8.43
C THR A 202 11.46 -1.04 8.26
N PRO A 203 12.60 -0.77 8.92
CA PRO A 203 13.30 0.50 8.79
C PRO A 203 13.73 0.86 7.36
N GLU A 204 13.79 -0.11 6.45
CA GLU A 204 14.09 0.09 5.03
C GLU A 204 12.85 0.53 4.22
N GLU A 205 11.64 0.28 4.73
CA GLU A 205 10.36 0.71 4.14
C GLU A 205 10.02 2.14 4.62
N VAL A 206 10.86 3.10 4.23
CA VAL A 206 10.77 4.52 4.63
C VAL A 206 9.68 5.28 3.87
N GLY A 207 9.19 6.36 4.48
CA GLY A 207 8.28 7.30 3.84
C GLY A 207 6.79 6.89 3.91
N PRO A 208 5.91 7.61 3.20
CA PRO A 208 4.48 7.38 3.23
C PRO A 208 4.10 6.06 2.55
N HIS A 209 3.29 5.26 3.25
CA HIS A 209 2.76 3.98 2.80
C HIS A 209 1.23 4.06 2.73
N GLY A 210 0.62 3.38 1.77
CA GLY A 210 -0.73 3.76 1.37
C GLY A 210 -1.38 2.93 0.29
N CYS A 211 -2.30 3.60 -0.39
CA CYS A 211 -2.97 3.15 -1.59
C CYS A 211 -3.04 4.28 -2.61
N SER A 212 -3.49 3.95 -3.81
CA SER A 212 -3.64 4.91 -4.90
C SER A 212 -5.10 5.08 -5.27
N LEU A 213 -5.60 6.30 -5.12
CA LEU A 213 -6.90 6.70 -5.65
C LEU A 213 -6.72 7.08 -7.11
N VAL A 214 -7.25 6.25 -8.00
CA VAL A 214 -7.14 6.45 -9.45
C VAL A 214 -8.44 7.03 -9.97
N THR A 215 -8.35 8.10 -10.74
CA THR A 215 -9.47 8.71 -11.46
C THR A 215 -9.19 8.61 -12.94
N VAL A 216 -10.14 8.08 -13.69
CA VAL A 216 -10.13 8.03 -15.15
C VAL A 216 -11.23 8.98 -15.63
N ASP A 217 -10.86 9.97 -16.44
CA ASP A 217 -11.82 10.92 -16.97
C ASP A 217 -12.52 10.39 -18.24
N GLU A 218 -13.22 11.27 -18.94
CA GLU A 218 -13.99 10.90 -20.13
C GLU A 218 -13.13 10.66 -21.39
N SER A 219 -11.93 11.26 -21.46
CA SER A 219 -10.94 10.98 -22.51
C SER A 219 -10.18 9.68 -22.25
N GLY A 220 -10.24 9.16 -21.03
CA GLY A 220 -9.43 8.03 -20.59
C GLY A 220 -8.13 8.47 -19.93
N ASP A 221 -7.95 9.78 -19.70
CA ASP A 221 -6.77 10.29 -19.01
C ASP A 221 -6.84 9.91 -17.53
N VAL A 222 -5.69 9.52 -17.01
CA VAL A 222 -5.59 8.93 -15.67
C VAL A 222 -4.88 9.89 -14.73
N SER A 223 -5.53 10.19 -13.61
CA SER A 223 -4.93 10.87 -12.46
C SER A 223 -4.77 9.88 -11.31
N ILE A 224 -3.56 9.78 -10.77
CA ILE A 224 -3.24 8.92 -9.63
C ILE A 224 -2.92 9.79 -8.42
N GLN A 225 -3.81 9.79 -7.43
CA GLN A 225 -3.60 10.46 -6.16
C GLN A 225 -3.13 9.46 -5.11
N PRO A 226 -1.92 9.63 -4.53
CA PRO A 226 -1.51 8.81 -3.40
C PRO A 226 -2.29 9.18 -2.15
N VAL A 227 -2.73 8.17 -1.40
CA VAL A 227 -3.38 8.34 -0.10
C VAL A 227 -2.58 7.55 0.93
N ALA A 228 -1.91 8.28 1.83
CA ALA A 228 -1.19 7.69 2.94
C ALA A 228 -2.18 7.08 3.95
N THR A 229 -1.89 5.86 4.39
CA THR A 229 -2.73 5.11 5.33
C THR A 229 -1.96 4.58 6.53
N ASP A 230 -0.63 4.66 6.47
CA ASP A 230 0.25 4.14 7.49
C ASP A 230 0.05 4.83 8.85
N VAL A 231 0.28 4.03 9.88
CA VAL A 231 0.11 4.41 11.29
C VAL A 231 1.45 4.54 11.99
N VAL A 232 2.42 3.72 11.59
CA VAL A 232 3.82 3.84 12.00
C VAL A 232 4.64 4.30 10.79
N ARG A 233 5.15 5.52 10.81
CA ARG A 233 5.98 6.08 9.74
C ARG A 233 7.45 5.80 10.00
N TRP A 234 8.13 5.12 9.09
CA TRP A 234 9.59 5.02 9.13
C TRP A 234 10.22 6.23 8.46
N CYS A 235 11.10 6.90 9.19
CA CYS A 235 11.85 8.06 8.76
C CYS A 235 13.34 7.74 8.79
N GLN A 236 14.10 8.31 7.87
CA GLN A 236 15.55 8.25 7.90
C GLN A 236 16.09 9.67 7.90
N GLU A 237 16.92 9.97 8.90
CA GLU A 237 17.54 11.28 9.04
C GLU A 237 19.04 11.13 9.15
N ALA A 238 19.76 12.08 8.57
CA ALA A 238 21.20 12.08 8.60
C ALA A 238 21.75 13.49 8.77
N PHE A 239 22.83 13.59 9.53
CA PHE A 239 23.62 14.81 9.58
C PHE A 239 25.06 14.54 9.97
N ARG A 240 25.90 15.54 9.71
CA ARG A 240 27.34 15.46 10.00
C ARG A 240 27.79 16.69 10.79
N PHE A 241 28.79 16.50 11.63
CA PHE A 241 29.41 17.57 12.40
C PHE A 241 30.93 17.36 12.51
N CYS A 242 31.68 18.42 12.80
CA CYS A 242 33.15 18.38 12.92
C CYS A 242 33.59 18.11 14.37
N ASP A 243 34.87 17.81 14.56
CA ASP A 243 35.45 17.45 15.86
C ASP A 243 35.29 18.52 16.96
N HIS A 244 35.14 19.79 16.56
CA HIS A 244 34.98 20.93 17.44
C HIS A 244 33.52 21.43 17.57
N THR A 245 32.54 20.77 16.93
CA THR A 245 31.13 21.15 17.07
C THR A 245 30.68 20.97 18.54
N PRO A 246 30.25 22.04 19.22
CA PRO A 246 29.71 21.94 20.58
C PRO A 246 28.47 21.06 20.66
N TRP A 247 28.24 20.42 21.80
CA TRP A 247 27.06 19.55 21.99
C TRP A 247 25.74 20.27 21.72
N ALA A 248 25.61 21.53 22.13
CA ALA A 248 24.39 22.31 21.92
C ALA A 248 24.02 22.44 20.43
N GLU A 249 25.00 22.55 19.54
CA GLU A 249 24.75 22.59 18.09
C GLU A 249 24.33 21.21 17.55
N VAL A 250 24.90 20.12 18.07
CA VAL A 250 24.49 18.75 17.72
C VAL A 250 23.06 18.46 18.17
N GLU A 251 22.69 18.88 19.38
CA GLU A 251 21.34 18.75 19.93
C GLU A 251 20.33 19.55 19.10
N GLN A 252 20.67 20.78 18.74
CA GLN A 252 19.86 21.61 17.83
C GLN A 252 19.64 20.92 16.47
N GLN A 253 20.64 20.21 15.92
CA GLN A 253 20.47 19.45 14.67
C GLN A 253 19.46 18.32 14.79
N PHE A 254 19.33 17.66 15.95
CA PHE A 254 18.28 16.67 16.20
C PHE A 254 16.91 17.35 16.28
N GLU A 255 16.79 18.39 17.12
CA GLU A 255 15.54 19.12 17.34
C GLU A 255 14.95 19.68 16.05
N GLU A 256 15.76 20.38 15.24
CA GLU A 256 15.33 20.97 13.97
C GLU A 256 14.75 19.91 13.01
N ARG A 257 15.35 18.72 12.96
CA ARG A 257 14.89 17.62 12.09
C ARG A 257 13.64 16.96 12.63
N VAL A 258 13.55 16.75 13.95
CA VAL A 258 12.35 16.22 14.60
C VAL A 258 11.18 17.19 14.41
N ASP A 259 11.40 18.49 14.59
CA ASP A 259 10.36 19.51 14.40
C ASP A 259 9.90 19.61 12.95
N ARG A 260 10.82 19.54 11.99
CA ARG A 260 10.48 19.43 10.57
C ARG A 260 9.60 18.21 10.30
N LEU A 261 9.99 17.03 10.78
CA LEU A 261 9.20 15.81 10.59
C LEU A 261 7.82 15.90 11.25
N ARG A 262 7.72 16.46 12.46
CA ARG A 262 6.43 16.71 13.11
C ARG A 262 5.53 17.59 12.25
N HIS A 263 6.08 18.67 11.68
CA HIS A 263 5.33 19.57 10.81
C HIS A 263 4.83 18.85 9.54
N GLU A 264 5.70 18.09 8.87
CA GLU A 264 5.34 17.32 7.68
C GLU A 264 4.23 16.29 7.97
N LEU A 265 4.32 15.59 9.10
CA LEU A 265 3.37 14.55 9.48
C LEU A 265 2.02 15.09 9.98
N THR A 266 1.93 16.39 10.29
CA THR A 266 0.65 17.02 10.66
C THR A 266 -0.39 16.91 9.54
N SER A 267 0.06 16.78 8.29
CA SER A 267 -0.81 16.57 7.12
C SER A 267 -1.31 15.13 6.95
N THR A 268 -0.80 14.17 7.73
CA THR A 268 -1.16 12.75 7.66
C THR A 268 -1.74 12.27 8.99
N PRO A 269 -3.04 12.50 9.25
CA PRO A 269 -3.65 12.24 10.57
C PRO A 269 -3.70 10.76 10.96
N THR A 270 -3.43 9.85 10.03
CA THR A 270 -3.36 8.41 10.30
C THR A 270 -2.07 8.02 11.03
N VAL A 271 -1.01 8.83 10.93
CA VAL A 271 0.29 8.52 11.56
C VAL A 271 0.20 8.80 13.06
N GLU A 272 0.20 7.73 13.84
CA GLU A 272 0.23 7.79 15.31
C GLU A 272 1.67 7.85 15.85
N MET A 273 2.63 7.31 15.10
CA MET A 273 4.03 7.26 15.51
C MET A 273 4.97 7.40 14.32
N ALA A 274 6.03 8.21 14.49
CA ALA A 274 7.18 8.21 13.61
C ALA A 274 8.37 7.54 14.29
N VAL A 275 9.07 6.69 13.56
CA VAL A 275 10.30 6.02 14.00
C VAL A 275 11.43 6.55 13.16
N ILE A 276 12.39 7.23 13.77
CA ILE A 276 13.48 7.88 13.06
C ILE A 276 14.74 7.03 13.19
N ASN A 277 15.27 6.57 12.06
CA ASN A 277 16.58 5.95 11.99
C ASN A 277 17.64 7.04 11.73
N TRP A 278 18.43 7.35 12.74
CA TRP A 278 19.45 8.39 12.69
C TRP A 278 20.80 7.87 12.17
N THR A 279 21.32 8.51 11.13
CA THR A 279 22.70 8.32 10.65
C THR A 279 23.52 9.57 10.95
N VAL A 280 24.29 9.53 12.04
CA VAL A 280 25.11 10.67 12.48
C VAL A 280 26.59 10.38 12.22
N THR A 281 27.26 11.27 11.50
CA THR A 281 28.71 11.16 11.25
C THR A 281 29.46 12.32 11.88
N GLY A 282 30.44 12.05 12.72
CA GLY A 282 31.25 13.09 13.35
C GLY A 282 32.39 12.52 14.18
N SER A 283 33.10 13.39 14.87
CA SER A 283 34.21 13.05 15.76
C SER A 283 34.27 14.01 16.95
N GLY A 284 35.24 13.82 17.86
CA GLY A 284 35.42 14.70 19.02
C GLY A 284 34.49 14.38 20.20
N LEU A 285 34.43 15.32 21.16
CA LEU A 285 33.74 15.12 22.44
C LEU A 285 32.23 14.92 22.29
N SER A 286 31.61 15.62 21.34
CA SER A 286 30.16 15.50 21.06
C SER A 286 29.81 14.11 20.54
N MET A 287 30.67 13.49 19.72
CA MET A 287 30.50 12.11 19.28
C MET A 287 30.67 11.12 20.43
N GLN A 288 31.67 11.31 21.31
CA GLN A 288 31.85 10.47 22.48
C GLN A 288 30.62 10.52 23.42
N ARG A 289 30.02 11.71 23.58
CA ARG A 289 28.79 11.89 24.34
C ARG A 289 27.60 11.19 23.69
N LEU A 290 27.42 11.31 22.37
CA LEU A 290 26.36 10.63 21.63
C LEU A 290 26.42 9.10 21.75
N MET A 291 27.62 8.53 21.86
CA MET A 291 27.82 7.09 22.01
C MET A 291 27.53 6.56 23.43
N GLN A 292 27.20 7.42 24.39
CA GLN A 292 26.80 6.99 25.74
C GLN A 292 25.39 6.35 25.69
N PRO A 293 25.18 5.15 26.28
CA PRO A 293 23.88 4.47 26.24
C PRO A 293 22.71 5.25 26.86
N GLU A 294 22.98 6.15 27.80
CA GLU A 294 21.98 7.05 28.37
C GLU A 294 21.54 8.10 27.35
N MET A 295 22.49 8.65 26.58
CA MET A 295 22.23 9.65 25.56
C MET A 295 21.41 9.07 24.41
N GLN A 296 21.77 7.86 23.95
CA GLN A 296 21.05 7.16 22.88
C GLN A 296 19.60 6.79 23.26
N ARG A 297 19.27 6.74 24.56
CA ARG A 297 17.90 6.47 25.03
C ARG A 297 17.04 7.72 25.17
N GLN A 298 17.66 8.89 25.20
CA GLN A 298 16.96 10.18 25.33
C GLN A 298 16.62 10.80 23.98
N LEU A 299 17.40 10.49 22.94
CA LEU A 299 17.23 10.91 21.55
C LEU A 299 16.28 9.98 20.79
#